data_AF-A0A944R5P0-F1
#
_entry.id   AF-A0A944R5P0-F1
#
_cell.length_a   1.000
_cell.length_b   1.000
_cell.length_c   1.000
_cell.angle_alpha   90.00
_cell.angle_beta   90.00
_cell.angle_gamma   90.00
#
_symmetry.space_group_name_H-M   'P 1'
#
loop_
_entity.id
_entity.type
_entity.pdbx_description
1 polymer ?
#
loop_
_entity_poly.entity_id
_entity_poly.type
_entity_poly.pdbx_seq_one_letter_code
_entity_poly.pdbx_strand_id
1 'polypeptide(L)'
;VVGDYNNNIGDAAIKTIEGAGLRATWNDLKINVAKEFTYNAQNPKKNLGVIDHILYNVDSGGRATDGGIIELEKPLSDHKPVWAEITVPRKIKELQALR
;
A
#
# COMPACT_ATOMS: atom_id res chain seq x y z
N VAL A 1 -6.08 0.94 5.33
CA VAL A 1 -6.06 2.42 5.22
C VAL A 1 -5.37 2.77 3.92
N VAL A 2 -5.85 3.79 3.21
CA VAL A 2 -5.26 4.23 1.93
C VAL A 2 -5.23 5.75 1.89
N GLY A 3 -4.17 6.32 1.32
CA GLY A 3 -4.08 7.75 1.07
C GLY A 3 -2.67 8.23 0.72
N ASP A 4 -2.56 9.54 0.55
CA ASP A 4 -1.30 10.28 0.45
C ASP A 4 -0.75 10.56 1.86
N TYR A 5 0.45 10.08 2.13
CA TYR A 5 1.14 10.28 3.41
C TYR A 5 2.23 11.35 3.32
N ASN A 6 2.55 11.87 2.12
CA ASN A 6 3.67 12.78 1.87
C ASN A 6 5.03 12.27 2.40
N ASN A 7 5.19 10.96 2.51
CA ASN A 7 6.37 10.31 3.05
C ASN A 7 6.69 9.04 2.27
N ASN A 8 7.98 8.75 2.10
CA ASN A 8 8.42 7.50 1.47
C ASN A 8 8.50 6.37 2.51
N ILE A 9 8.45 5.12 2.03
CA ILE A 9 8.78 3.96 2.89
C ILE A 9 10.17 4.17 3.51
N GLY A 10 10.25 4.00 4.83
CA GLY A 10 11.48 4.21 5.60
C GLY A 10 11.60 5.58 6.27
N ASP A 11 10.76 6.55 5.92
CA ASP A 11 10.64 7.81 6.65
C ASP A 11 10.13 7.59 8.09
N ALA A 12 10.43 8.52 9.00
CA ALA A 12 10.05 8.41 10.41
C ALA A 12 8.53 8.29 10.62
N ALA A 13 7.73 9.00 9.82
CA ALA A 13 6.27 8.92 9.89
C ALA A 13 5.77 7.53 9.48
N ILE A 14 6.27 6.97 8.37
CA ILE A 14 5.90 5.62 7.93
C ILE A 14 6.37 4.57 8.95
N LYS A 15 7.59 4.68 9.47
CA LYS A 15 8.09 3.78 10.53
C LYS A 15 7.23 3.80 11.80
N THR A 16 6.65 4.95 12.14
CA THR A 16 5.74 5.06 13.28
C THR A 16 4.43 4.31 13.03
N ILE A 17 3.89 4.42 11.82
CA ILE A 17 2.70 3.66 11.38
C ILE A 17 2.99 2.16 11.36
N GLU A 18 4.17 1.76 10.86
CA GLU A 18 4.61 0.37 10.86
C GLU A 18 4.78 -0.19 12.28
N GLY A 19 5.36 0.59 13.18
CA GLY A 19 5.48 0.26 14.61
C GLY A 19 4.13 0.12 15.32
N ALA A 20 3.07 0.75 14.81
CA ALA A 20 1.70 0.58 15.29
C ALA A 20 0.99 -0.66 14.71
N GLY A 21 1.69 -1.54 14.00
CA GLY A 21 1.16 -2.81 13.50
C GLY A 21 0.50 -2.72 12.11
N LEU A 22 0.72 -1.64 11.38
CA LEU A 22 0.30 -1.53 9.97
C LEU A 22 1.46 -1.93 9.04
N ARG A 23 1.13 -2.44 7.86
CA ARG A 23 2.12 -2.78 6.84
C ARG A 23 1.66 -2.28 5.49
N ALA A 24 2.56 -1.63 4.75
CA ALA A 24 2.32 -1.24 3.37
C ALA A 24 2.28 -2.46 2.44
N THR A 25 1.36 -2.47 1.48
CA THR A 25 1.18 -3.58 0.51
C THR A 25 2.40 -3.80 -0.37
N TRP A 26 3.22 -2.76 -0.60
CA TRP A 26 4.46 -2.82 -1.38
C TRP A 26 5.40 -3.96 -0.96
N ASN A 27 5.43 -4.27 0.35
CA ASN A 27 6.26 -5.34 0.90
C ASN A 27 5.85 -6.73 0.39
N ASP A 28 4.56 -7.01 0.28
CA ASP A 28 4.06 -8.30 -0.20
C ASP A 28 4.20 -8.43 -1.72
N LEU A 29 3.96 -7.32 -2.43
CA LEU A 29 4.00 -7.23 -3.88
C LEU A 29 5.42 -7.23 -4.44
N LYS A 30 6.43 -7.05 -3.58
CA LYS A 30 7.86 -6.98 -3.95
C LYS A 30 8.16 -5.93 -5.02
N ILE A 31 7.39 -4.84 -5.02
CA ILE A 31 7.60 -3.71 -5.93
C ILE A 31 8.79 -2.89 -5.41
N ASN A 32 9.74 -2.58 -6.29
CA ASN A 32 10.87 -1.72 -5.94
C ASN A 32 10.46 -0.24 -5.99
N VAL A 33 9.85 0.23 -4.90
CA VAL A 33 9.34 1.61 -4.77
C VAL A 33 10.40 2.69 -4.97
N ALA A 34 11.69 2.38 -4.83
CA ALA A 34 12.77 3.35 -5.07
C ALA A 34 12.95 3.72 -6.54
N LYS A 35 12.34 2.97 -7.47
CA LYS A 35 12.35 3.24 -8.92
C LYS A 35 11.05 3.83 -9.42
N GLU A 36 10.07 3.99 -8.55
CA GLU A 36 8.71 4.37 -8.88
C GLU A 36 8.34 5.72 -8.27
N PHE A 37 7.20 6.28 -8.69
CA PHE A 37 6.63 7.45 -8.06
C PHE A 37 5.12 7.50 -8.22
N THR A 38 4.45 8.06 -7.21
CA THR A 38 2.99 8.28 -7.22
C THR A 38 2.66 9.75 -7.38
N TYR A 39 3.52 10.67 -6.95
CA TYR A 39 3.27 12.11 -7.07
C TYR A 39 4.05 12.79 -8.20
N ASN A 40 3.37 13.75 -8.82
CA ASN A 40 3.74 14.62 -9.93
C ASN A 40 3.80 13.95 -11.31
N ALA A 41 2.78 13.15 -11.63
CA ALA A 41 2.59 12.56 -12.96
C ALA A 41 2.52 13.60 -14.09
N GLN A 42 2.05 14.81 -13.79
CA GLN A 42 2.00 15.92 -14.75
C GLN A 42 3.38 16.59 -14.97
N ASN A 43 4.33 16.42 -14.04
CA ASN A 43 5.73 16.82 -14.20
C ASN A 43 6.69 15.81 -13.54
N PRO A 44 6.90 14.63 -14.14
CA PRO A 44 7.61 13.51 -13.52
C PRO A 44 9.04 13.82 -13.07
N LYS A 45 9.70 14.82 -13.65
CA LYS A 45 11.04 15.23 -13.25
C LYS A 45 11.11 15.88 -11.86
N LYS A 46 9.96 16.25 -11.29
CA LYS A 46 9.81 16.86 -9.97
C LYS A 46 8.96 16.00 -9.03
N ASN A 47 9.02 14.68 -9.19
CA ASN A 47 8.33 13.75 -8.31
C ASN A 47 9.00 13.67 -6.92
N LEU A 48 8.28 13.07 -5.96
CA LEU A 48 8.75 12.85 -4.59
C LEU A 48 8.89 11.36 -4.25
N GLY A 49 8.95 10.48 -5.26
CA GLY A 49 8.88 9.04 -5.09
C GLY A 49 7.46 8.55 -4.82
N VAL A 50 7.34 7.44 -4.10
CA VAL A 50 6.07 6.80 -3.74
C VAL A 50 5.64 7.30 -2.37
N ILE A 51 4.64 8.18 -2.35
CA ILE A 51 4.08 8.80 -1.13
C ILE A 51 2.62 8.40 -0.86
N ASP A 52 1.98 7.76 -1.85
CA ASP A 52 0.64 7.20 -1.72
C ASP A 52 0.75 5.72 -1.31
N HIS A 53 0.13 5.34 -0.21
CA HIS A 53 0.26 4.01 0.37
C HIS A 53 -1.09 3.35 0.67
N ILE A 54 -1.17 2.05 0.44
CA ILE A 54 -2.21 1.17 0.96
C ILE A 54 -1.58 0.37 2.09
N LEU A 55 -2.18 0.42 3.28
CA LEU A 55 -1.72 -0.31 4.46
C LEU A 55 -2.82 -1.18 5.06
N TYR A 56 -2.43 -2.31 5.64
CA TYR A 56 -3.31 -3.21 6.37
C TYR A 56 -2.70 -3.61 7.72
N ASN A 57 -3.55 -4.00 8.67
CA ASN A 57 -3.10 -4.44 10.00
C ASN A 57 -2.49 -5.85 9.90
N VAL A 58 -1.26 -6.04 10.36
CA VAL A 58 -0.56 -7.33 10.32
C VAL A 58 -1.30 -8.44 11.07
N ASP A 59 -2.01 -8.11 12.15
CA ASP A 59 -2.77 -9.07 12.97
C ASP A 59 -4.04 -9.58 12.28
N SER A 60 -4.47 -8.93 11.19
CA SER A 60 -5.58 -9.42 10.39
C SER A 60 -5.27 -10.74 9.68
N GLY A 61 -3.99 -11.13 9.61
CA GLY A 61 -3.51 -12.21 8.76
C GLY A 61 -3.63 -11.90 7.27
N GLY A 62 -3.98 -10.66 6.92
CA GLY A 62 -4.14 -10.21 5.55
C GLY A 62 -2.81 -10.16 4.80
N ARG A 63 -2.88 -10.26 3.47
CA ARG A 63 -1.72 -10.16 2.58
C ARG A 63 -2.15 -9.63 1.22
N ALA A 64 -1.38 -8.70 0.66
CA ALA A 64 -1.59 -8.29 -0.72
C ALA A 64 -1.13 -9.38 -1.69
N THR A 65 -1.99 -9.76 -2.62
CA THR A 65 -1.76 -10.80 -3.63
C THR A 65 -1.46 -10.24 -5.00
N ASP A 66 -2.01 -9.05 -5.29
CA ASP A 66 -1.74 -8.28 -6.49
C ASP A 66 -1.91 -6.78 -6.20
N GLY A 67 -1.42 -5.92 -7.08
CA GLY A 67 -1.49 -4.48 -6.92
C GLY A 67 -0.38 -3.75 -7.64
N GLY A 68 -0.44 -2.42 -7.59
CA GLY A 68 0.56 -1.58 -8.22
C GLY A 68 0.16 -0.12 -8.30
N ILE A 69 0.93 0.61 -9.10
CA ILE A 69 0.69 1.99 -9.48
C ILE A 69 0.07 1.95 -10.89
N ILE A 70 -1.04 2.67 -11.08
CA ILE A 70 -1.71 2.75 -12.39
C ILE A 70 -1.05 3.86 -13.20
N GLU A 71 -0.40 3.48 -14.30
CA GLU A 71 0.13 4.40 -15.30
C GLU A 71 -0.94 4.76 -16.32
N LEU A 72 -1.03 6.05 -16.65
CA LEU A 72 -1.94 6.57 -17.67
C LEU A 72 -1.13 7.35 -18.70
N GLU A 73 -1.41 7.14 -19.99
CA GLU A 73 -0.77 7.89 -21.08
C GLU A 73 -0.97 9.40 -20.91
N LYS A 74 -2.17 9.80 -20.48
CA LYS A 74 -2.50 11.17 -20.07
C LYS A 74 -2.91 11.18 -18.60
N PRO A 75 -2.07 11.74 -17.70
CA PRO A 75 -2.41 11.87 -16.29
C PRO A 75 -3.69 12.70 -16.09
N LEU A 76 -4.61 12.20 -15.26
CA LEU A 76 -5.84 12.90 -14.87
C LEU A 76 -5.69 13.73 -13.59
N SER A 77 -4.62 13.46 -12.83
CA SER A 77 -4.20 14.16 -11.62
C SER A 77 -2.66 14.22 -11.63
N ASP A 78 -2.09 15.06 -10.79
CA ASP A 78 -0.68 15.01 -10.41
C ASP A 78 -0.35 13.76 -9.60
N HIS A 79 -1.30 13.11 -8.93
CA HIS A 79 -1.10 11.79 -8.32
C HIS A 79 -1.51 10.66 -9.26
N LYS A 80 -0.72 9.58 -9.25
CA LYS A 80 -1.04 8.30 -9.88
C LYS A 80 -1.86 7.46 -8.91
N PRO A 81 -2.97 6.84 -9.36
CA PRO A 81 -3.72 5.91 -8.51
C PRO A 81 -2.87 4.70 -8.09
N VAL A 82 -3.08 4.25 -6.86
CA VAL A 82 -2.53 2.99 -6.34
C VAL A 82 -3.66 2.02 -6.05
N TRP A 83 -3.42 0.73 -6.25
CA TRP A 83 -4.40 -0.31 -5.98
C TRP A 83 -3.74 -1.56 -5.40
N ALA A 84 -4.53 -2.35 -4.69
CA ALA A 84 -4.10 -3.65 -4.18
C ALA A 84 -5.29 -4.60 -4.03
N GLU A 85 -5.08 -5.86 -4.39
CA GLU A 85 -5.91 -6.97 -3.96
C GLU A 85 -5.37 -7.50 -2.64
N ILE A 86 -6.20 -7.55 -1.59
CA ILE A 86 -5.80 -8.03 -0.26
C ILE A 86 -6.67 -9.23 0.09
N THR A 87 -6.02 -10.37 0.29
CA THR A 87 -6.65 -11.56 0.86
C THR A 87 -6.63 -11.45 2.38
N VAL A 88 -7.75 -11.75 3.03
CA VAL A 88 -7.84 -11.81 4.50
C VAL A 88 -8.37 -13.17 4.89
N PRO A 89 -7.66 -13.94 5.74
CA PRO A 89 -8.13 -15.23 6.20
C PRO A 89 -9.51 -15.11 6.87
N ARG A 90 -10.48 -15.86 6.38
CA ARG A 90 -11.73 -16.04 7.12
C ARG A 90 -11.45 -16.97 8.30
N LYS A 91 -11.53 -16.43 9.52
CA LYS A 91 -11.75 -17.27 10.71
C LYS A 91 -13.17 -17.83 10.61
N ILE A 92 -13.31 -18.99 9.98
CA ILE A 92 -14.51 -19.81 10.18
C ILE A 92 -14.41 -20.26 11.64
N LYS A 93 -15.24 -19.69 12.53
CA LYS A 93 -15.49 -20.34 13.81
C LYS A 93 -16.11 -21.68 13.45
N GLU A 94 -15.30 -22.74 13.43
CA GLU A 94 -15.85 -24.06 13.65
C GLU A 94 -16.57 -23.95 14.99
N LEU A 95 -17.90 -23.87 14.93
CA LEU A 95 -18.72 -24.24 16.05
C LEU A 95 -18.30 -25.67 16.36
N GLN A 96 -17.42 -25.80 17.36
CA GLN A 96 -17.30 -26.99 18.17
C GLN A 96 -18.67 -27.25 18.81
N ALA A 97 -19.58 -27.77 17.99
CA ALA A 97 -20.64 -28.67 18.40
C ALA A 97 -20.08 -30.07 18.10
N LEU A 98 -18.97 -30.49 18.69
CA LEU A 98 -18.90 -31.13 20.01
C LEU A 98 -19.93 -30.68 21.05
N ARG A 99 -21.20 -31.02 20.79
CA ARG A 99 -22.16 -31.49 21.79
C ARG A 99 -23.03 -32.56 21.16
#